data_AF-A0A964ZJY2-F1
#
_entry.id   AF-A0A964ZJY2-F1
#
_cell.length_a   1.000
_cell.length_b   1.000
_cell.length_c   1.000
_cell.angle_alpha   90.00
_cell.angle_beta   90.00
_cell.angle_gamma   90.00
#
_symmetry.space_group_name_H-M   'P 1'
#
loop_
_entity.id
_entity.type
_entity.pdbx_description
1 polymer ?
#
loop_
_entity_poly.entity_id
_entity_poly.type
_entity_poly.pdbx_seq_one_letter_code
_entity_poly.pdbx_strand_id
1 'polypeptide(L)'
;MRRNLLTQIAKRTEMFLHRLPTRRLLAVLVTITICVAVPLLSVWQVALAAGDEVRPLAEQRNLLPSPATPILSVRRVPQTLVDMNSAGRVQEKLARVISALPPESCLTVVTDSKTVVEVNSMKPLIPGSNLKLLTAAVALDVLGPERKFSTKLLGIVAGSVVRGDLWLVGSGDPLLTTRAYPLTEKYPTITPTDVEALVDALVALGVRSVEGSVIGDESLYDRERYAPSWGDGIRSVEAGPLGSLMINDGSVSGSPLKPVNPAFAAATEFTTLLNSRGISVRDAPDIGTASSDTPVIASIESVKMKEIVAEMLINSDNNTAELLTKEIGLVARGSATRIDGLNVIASKIAEWGLPGTGVALLDGSGLDRGNYVTCDLITQLLQRDGRNGLITTSLATAGKTGTLRDTFLSGPGTGTMRAKTGTLNGVKSLSGMFPLDDGRATFFSLIMNGSGASTLNFYRPIWNNLAAGLASGNARLKVTDLLPLANNEEP
;
A
#
# COMPACT_ATOMS: atom_id res chain seq x y z
N MET A 1 18.36 -42.58 70.95
CA MET A 1 18.94 -43.17 69.72
C MET A 1 18.35 -42.65 68.39
N ARG A 2 17.45 -41.63 68.36
CA ARG A 2 16.85 -41.07 67.12
C ARG A 2 17.38 -39.72 66.64
N ARG A 3 18.36 -39.11 67.34
CA ARG A 3 18.97 -37.81 66.97
C ARG A 3 20.20 -37.90 66.04
N ASN A 4 20.65 -39.10 65.69
CA ASN A 4 21.83 -39.32 64.84
C ASN A 4 21.51 -39.64 63.36
N LEU A 5 20.25 -39.97 63.01
CA LEU A 5 19.92 -40.42 61.65
C LEU A 5 19.71 -39.24 60.68
N LEU A 6 19.03 -38.18 61.11
CA LEU A 6 18.73 -37.01 60.27
C LEU A 6 19.99 -36.16 59.97
N THR A 7 20.91 -36.06 60.94
CA THR A 7 22.21 -35.39 60.76
C THR A 7 23.18 -36.20 59.91
N GLN A 8 23.09 -37.55 59.92
CA GLN A 8 23.85 -38.39 58.98
C GLN A 8 23.29 -38.35 57.55
N ILE A 9 21.96 -38.24 57.39
CA ILE A 9 21.33 -38.12 56.07
C ILE A 9 21.68 -36.76 55.45
N ALA A 10 21.57 -35.66 56.19
CA ALA A 10 21.89 -34.31 55.70
C ALA A 10 23.37 -34.18 55.27
N LYS A 11 24.32 -34.71 56.07
CA LYS A 11 25.75 -34.73 55.71
C LYS A 11 26.07 -35.64 54.51
N ARG A 12 25.30 -36.72 54.28
CA ARG A 12 25.48 -37.59 53.09
C ARG A 12 24.94 -36.94 51.82
N THR A 13 23.85 -36.17 51.90
CA THR A 13 23.31 -35.44 50.74
C THR A 13 24.19 -34.27 50.31
N GLU A 14 24.78 -33.51 51.23
CA GLU A 14 25.74 -32.44 50.86
C GLU A 14 27.00 -32.99 50.20
N MET A 15 27.52 -34.13 50.68
CA MET A 15 28.72 -34.76 50.08
C MET A 15 28.47 -35.33 48.67
N PHE A 16 27.23 -35.73 48.38
CA PHE A 16 26.86 -36.32 47.09
C PHE A 16 26.63 -35.25 46.01
N LEU A 17 26.10 -34.08 46.40
CA LEU A 17 25.83 -32.96 45.48
C LEU A 17 27.11 -32.24 45.03
N HIS A 18 28.18 -32.26 45.83
CA HIS A 18 29.46 -31.64 45.47
C HIS A 18 30.39 -32.50 44.59
N ARG A 19 30.05 -33.76 44.32
CA ARG A 19 30.87 -34.69 43.51
C ARG A 19 30.33 -34.97 42.10
N LEU A 20 29.24 -34.32 41.70
CA LEU A 20 28.62 -34.52 40.38
C LEU A 20 28.95 -33.35 39.44
N PRO A 21 29.42 -33.60 38.20
CA PRO A 21 29.62 -32.53 37.21
C PRO A 21 28.29 -31.83 36.93
N THR A 22 28.31 -30.50 36.81
CA THR A 22 27.14 -29.58 36.73
C THR A 22 26.03 -30.04 35.77
N ARG A 23 26.37 -30.73 34.68
CA ARG A 23 25.39 -31.31 33.72
C ARG A 23 24.50 -32.41 34.33
N ARG A 24 25.00 -33.21 35.27
CA ARG A 24 24.22 -34.26 35.95
C ARG A 24 23.33 -33.70 37.06
N LEU A 25 23.73 -32.60 37.69
CA LEU A 25 22.91 -31.91 38.69
C LEU A 25 21.65 -31.30 38.04
N LEU A 26 21.82 -30.70 36.85
CA LEU A 26 20.73 -30.11 36.08
C LEU A 26 19.71 -31.18 35.64
N ALA A 27 20.19 -32.34 35.19
CA ALA A 27 19.32 -33.44 34.78
C ALA A 27 18.48 -33.99 35.94
N VAL A 28 19.06 -34.09 37.15
CA VAL A 28 18.32 -34.54 38.34
C VAL A 28 17.25 -33.51 38.74
N LEU A 29 17.57 -32.22 38.70
CA LEU A 29 16.61 -31.14 39.01
C LEU A 29 15.44 -31.09 38.02
N VAL A 30 15.71 -31.22 36.72
CA VAL A 30 14.66 -31.26 35.68
C VAL A 30 13.77 -32.49 35.88
N THR A 31 14.35 -33.66 36.18
CA THR A 31 13.57 -34.89 36.40
C THR A 31 12.66 -34.78 37.63
N ILE A 32 13.14 -34.22 38.74
CA ILE A 32 12.33 -33.97 39.94
C ILE A 32 11.19 -32.99 39.63
N THR A 33 11.48 -31.95 38.84
CA THR A 33 10.47 -30.94 38.48
C THR A 33 9.35 -31.56 37.66
N ILE A 34 9.68 -32.40 36.68
CA ILE A 34 8.68 -33.11 35.85
C ILE A 34 7.88 -34.12 36.68
N CYS A 35 8.54 -34.91 37.54
CA CYS A 35 7.86 -35.94 38.33
C CYS A 35 6.97 -35.38 39.45
N VAL A 36 7.17 -34.13 39.90
CA VAL A 36 6.39 -33.54 41.00
C VAL A 36 5.37 -32.51 40.50
N ALA A 37 5.73 -31.66 39.53
CA ALA A 37 4.84 -30.61 39.06
C ALA A 37 3.68 -31.13 38.20
N VAL A 38 3.91 -32.17 37.39
CA VAL A 38 2.90 -32.73 36.47
C VAL A 38 1.76 -33.45 37.24
N PRO A 39 2.03 -34.25 38.29
CA PRO A 39 0.95 -34.81 39.13
C PRO A 39 0.17 -33.75 39.91
N LEU A 40 0.82 -32.68 40.38
CA LEU A 40 0.14 -31.61 41.13
C LEU A 40 -0.83 -30.81 40.25
N LEU A 41 -0.46 -30.56 38.98
CA LEU A 41 -1.33 -29.91 38.01
C LEU A 41 -2.55 -30.75 37.64
N SER A 42 -2.40 -32.08 37.59
CA SER A 42 -3.52 -33.00 37.31
C SER A 42 -4.46 -33.17 38.51
N VAL A 43 -3.95 -33.15 39.75
CA VAL A 43 -4.78 -33.11 40.96
C VAL A 43 -5.56 -31.79 41.07
N TRP A 44 -4.98 -30.67 40.66
CA TRP A 44 -5.66 -29.37 40.68
C TRP A 44 -6.81 -29.28 39.67
N GLN A 45 -6.68 -29.89 38.49
CA GLN A 45 -7.77 -29.95 37.51
C GLN A 45 -8.94 -30.86 37.97
N VAL A 46 -8.66 -31.94 38.71
CA VAL A 46 -9.71 -32.81 39.27
C VAL A 46 -10.41 -32.14 40.46
N ALA A 47 -9.71 -31.33 41.26
CA ALA A 47 -10.31 -30.58 42.36
C ALA A 47 -11.30 -29.48 41.90
N LEU A 48 -11.09 -28.89 40.72
CA LEU A 48 -12.02 -27.91 40.13
C LEU A 48 -13.27 -28.55 39.50
N ALA A 49 -13.22 -29.84 39.18
CA ALA A 49 -14.33 -30.57 38.59
C ALA A 49 -15.27 -31.23 39.63
N ALA A 50 -14.88 -31.28 40.91
CA ALA A 50 -15.62 -31.98 41.97
C ALA A 50 -16.42 -31.05 42.91
N GLY A 51 -16.54 -29.76 42.57
CA GLY A 51 -17.19 -28.74 43.40
C GLY A 51 -18.64 -28.44 43.04
N ASP A 52 -19.47 -29.44 42.76
CA ASP A 52 -20.93 -29.28 42.69
C ASP A 52 -21.56 -29.89 43.96
N GLU A 53 -21.64 -29.07 45.01
CA GLU A 53 -22.43 -29.39 46.20
C GLU A 53 -23.89 -28.91 46.03
N VAL A 54 -24.79 -29.89 46.16
CA VAL A 54 -26.23 -29.75 46.27
C VAL A 54 -26.59 -28.85 47.47
N ARG A 55 -27.25 -27.72 47.22
CA ARG A 55 -27.86 -26.86 48.24
C ARG A 55 -29.36 -27.18 48.41
N PRO A 56 -29.95 -26.95 49.60
CA PRO A 56 -31.31 -27.38 49.92
C PRO A 56 -32.37 -26.55 49.18
N LEU A 57 -33.51 -27.19 48.91
CA LEU A 57 -34.73 -26.55 48.40
C LEU A 57 -35.24 -25.49 49.39
N ALA A 58 -34.90 -24.22 49.12
CA ALA A 58 -35.59 -23.07 49.70
C ALA A 58 -36.91 -22.85 48.95
N GLU A 59 -37.94 -22.50 49.71
CA GLU A 59 -39.33 -22.28 49.28
C GLU A 59 -39.47 -21.68 47.88
N GLN A 60 -40.36 -22.32 47.12
CA GLN A 60 -40.88 -21.89 45.84
C GLN A 60 -41.64 -20.56 46.01
N ARG A 61 -40.90 -19.44 46.09
CA ARG A 61 -41.48 -18.14 45.76
C ARG A 61 -41.87 -18.20 44.30
N ASN A 62 -43.15 -18.01 44.01
CA ASN A 62 -43.66 -17.82 42.66
C ASN A 62 -42.74 -16.85 41.93
N LEU A 63 -41.95 -17.37 40.99
CA LEU A 63 -41.18 -16.55 40.08
C LEU A 63 -42.20 -15.70 39.35
N LEU A 64 -42.11 -14.39 39.52
CA LEU A 64 -42.66 -13.47 38.53
C LEU A 64 -42.17 -13.98 37.17
N PRO A 65 -43.03 -14.08 36.15
CA PRO A 65 -42.62 -14.58 34.85
C PRO A 65 -41.34 -13.86 34.45
N SER A 66 -40.31 -14.61 34.07
CA SER A 66 -39.09 -14.03 33.50
C SER A 66 -39.54 -12.95 32.51
N PRO A 67 -38.98 -11.73 32.56
CA PRO A 67 -39.35 -10.72 31.58
C PRO A 67 -39.16 -11.37 30.22
N ALA A 68 -40.28 -11.65 29.54
CA ALA A 68 -40.27 -12.17 28.21
C ALA A 68 -39.48 -11.13 27.42
N THR A 69 -38.27 -11.46 27.01
CA THR A 69 -37.55 -10.56 26.11
C THR A 69 -38.48 -10.41 24.92
N PRO A 70 -38.94 -9.19 24.62
CA PRO A 70 -39.89 -8.98 23.55
C PRO A 70 -39.36 -9.66 22.28
N ILE A 71 -40.23 -10.25 21.48
CA ILE A 71 -39.87 -10.85 20.18
C ILE A 71 -39.06 -9.83 19.34
N LEU A 72 -39.29 -8.54 19.57
CA LEU A 72 -38.51 -7.39 19.09
C LEU A 72 -37.35 -7.01 20.05
N SER A 73 -36.36 -7.88 20.20
CA SER A 73 -35.10 -7.53 20.88
C SER A 73 -34.10 -6.95 19.88
N VAL A 74 -33.43 -5.84 20.22
CA VAL A 74 -32.39 -5.19 19.38
C VAL A 74 -31.29 -6.17 18.95
N ARG A 75 -30.99 -7.17 19.79
CA ARG A 75 -29.98 -8.22 19.49
C ARG A 75 -30.47 -9.28 18.49
N ARG A 76 -31.76 -9.27 18.12
CA ARG A 76 -32.37 -10.19 17.14
C ARG A 76 -32.83 -9.48 15.86
N VAL A 77 -32.48 -8.21 15.66
CA VAL A 77 -32.74 -7.57 14.37
C VAL A 77 -31.90 -8.30 13.32
N PRO A 78 -32.51 -8.89 12.27
CA PRO A 78 -31.77 -9.55 11.21
C PRO A 78 -30.73 -8.60 10.61
N GLN A 79 -29.51 -9.08 10.38
CA GLN A 79 -28.43 -8.27 9.77
C GLN A 79 -28.87 -7.66 8.44
N THR A 80 -29.74 -8.35 7.70
CA THR A 80 -30.34 -7.85 6.46
C THR A 80 -31.13 -6.55 6.64
N LEU A 81 -31.89 -6.41 7.73
CA LEU A 81 -32.61 -5.17 8.07
C LEU A 81 -31.65 -4.05 8.48
N VAL A 82 -30.54 -4.39 9.14
CA VAL A 82 -29.46 -3.44 9.44
C VAL A 82 -28.82 -2.91 8.17
N ASP A 83 -28.48 -3.82 7.25
CA ASP A 83 -27.90 -3.48 5.95
C ASP A 83 -28.83 -2.59 5.12
N MET A 84 -30.12 -2.94 5.04
CA MET A 84 -31.12 -2.19 4.27
C MET A 84 -31.32 -0.78 4.83
N ASN A 85 -31.40 -0.63 6.15
CA ASN A 85 -31.55 0.70 6.75
C ASN A 85 -30.28 1.54 6.58
N SER A 86 -29.10 0.94 6.77
CA SER A 86 -27.82 1.63 6.52
C SER A 86 -27.70 2.08 5.06
N ALA A 87 -28.05 1.23 4.10
CA ALA A 87 -28.07 1.58 2.68
C ALA A 87 -29.04 2.74 2.39
N GLY A 88 -30.27 2.70 2.94
CA GLY A 88 -31.26 3.76 2.76
C GLY A 88 -30.79 5.13 3.27
N ARG A 89 -30.17 5.17 4.45
CA ARG A 89 -29.62 6.43 5.01
C ARG A 89 -28.45 6.97 4.18
N VAL A 90 -27.54 6.08 3.76
CA VAL A 90 -26.42 6.46 2.89
C VAL A 90 -26.96 7.05 1.58
N GLN A 91 -27.94 6.40 0.95
CA GLN A 91 -28.57 6.88 -0.28
C GLN A 91 -29.22 8.26 -0.09
N GLU A 92 -29.97 8.48 0.99
CA GLU A 92 -30.60 9.78 1.29
C GLU A 92 -29.54 10.89 1.46
N LYS A 93 -28.46 10.62 2.20
CA LYS A 93 -27.38 11.61 2.39
C LYS A 93 -26.61 11.87 1.11
N LEU A 94 -26.41 10.86 0.27
CA LEU A 94 -25.71 10.98 -1.00
C LEU A 94 -26.56 11.64 -2.09
N ALA A 95 -27.89 11.78 -1.92
CA ALA A 95 -28.72 12.52 -2.86
C ALA A 95 -28.21 13.95 -3.14
N ARG A 96 -27.67 14.63 -2.11
CA ARG A 96 -27.05 15.97 -2.26
C ARG A 96 -25.78 15.93 -3.09
N VAL A 97 -24.96 14.89 -2.91
CA VAL A 97 -23.75 14.67 -3.70
C VAL A 97 -24.15 14.49 -5.16
N ILE A 98 -25.10 13.58 -5.43
CA ILE A 98 -25.60 13.26 -6.76
C ILE A 98 -26.13 14.52 -7.46
N SER A 99 -26.96 15.33 -6.78
CA SER A 99 -27.52 16.56 -7.36
C SER A 99 -26.47 17.63 -7.71
N ALA A 100 -25.28 17.57 -7.10
CA ALA A 100 -24.19 18.51 -7.33
C ALA A 100 -23.17 18.02 -8.37
N LEU A 101 -23.30 16.78 -8.86
CA LEU A 101 -22.38 16.23 -9.84
C LEU A 101 -22.55 16.90 -11.22
N PRO A 102 -21.45 17.21 -11.92
CA PRO A 102 -21.52 17.53 -13.34
C PRO A 102 -22.19 16.38 -14.13
N PRO A 103 -22.93 16.67 -15.23
CA PRO A 103 -23.63 15.63 -16.01
C PRO A 103 -22.73 14.50 -16.54
N GLU A 104 -21.47 14.83 -16.81
CA GLU A 104 -20.42 13.91 -17.28
C GLU A 104 -19.67 13.25 -16.12
N SER A 105 -20.34 12.92 -15.02
CA SER A 105 -19.73 12.32 -13.83
C SER A 105 -20.39 11.00 -13.46
N CYS A 106 -19.66 10.16 -12.73
CA CYS A 106 -20.18 8.93 -12.15
C CYS A 106 -19.93 8.86 -10.65
N LEU A 107 -20.82 8.13 -9.96
CA LEU A 107 -20.66 7.74 -8.57
C LEU A 107 -21.17 6.31 -8.40
N THR A 108 -20.30 5.43 -7.94
CA THR A 108 -20.67 4.07 -7.49
C THR A 108 -20.29 3.92 -6.04
N VAL A 109 -21.20 3.40 -5.22
CA VAL A 109 -20.97 3.10 -3.80
C VAL A 109 -21.50 1.70 -3.51
N VAL A 110 -20.65 0.84 -2.97
CA VAL A 110 -20.96 -0.57 -2.70
C VAL A 110 -20.57 -0.93 -1.28
N THR A 111 -21.47 -1.60 -0.55
CA THR A 111 -21.21 -2.14 0.80
C THR A 111 -21.55 -3.62 0.80
N ASP A 112 -20.64 -4.48 1.26
CA ASP A 112 -20.80 -5.96 1.23
C ASP A 112 -21.27 -6.52 -0.12
N SER A 113 -20.70 -6.04 -1.22
CA SER A 113 -21.10 -6.44 -2.58
C SER A 113 -22.54 -6.10 -2.96
N LYS A 114 -23.23 -5.26 -2.19
CA LYS A 114 -24.52 -4.67 -2.54
C LYS A 114 -24.33 -3.22 -2.95
N THR A 115 -24.77 -2.89 -4.16
CA THR A 115 -24.79 -1.51 -4.65
C THR A 115 -25.76 -0.67 -3.82
N VAL A 116 -25.25 0.42 -3.27
CA VAL A 116 -26.02 1.38 -2.44
C VAL A 116 -26.39 2.61 -3.27
N VAL A 117 -25.45 3.11 -4.08
CA VAL A 117 -25.66 4.22 -5.01
C VAL A 117 -25.00 3.89 -6.33
N GLU A 118 -25.70 4.20 -7.41
CA GLU A 118 -25.21 4.03 -8.77
C GLU A 118 -25.67 5.21 -9.64
N VAL A 119 -24.70 5.95 -10.19
CA VAL A 119 -24.94 7.06 -11.11
C VAL A 119 -23.94 6.95 -12.24
N ASN A 120 -24.42 6.77 -13.47
CA ASN A 120 -23.59 6.65 -14.67
C ASN A 120 -22.40 5.67 -14.50
N SER A 121 -22.59 4.59 -13.76
CA SER A 121 -21.53 3.67 -13.32
C SER A 121 -20.71 3.11 -14.47
N MET A 122 -21.36 2.80 -15.59
CA MET A 122 -20.79 2.24 -16.82
C MET A 122 -20.32 3.30 -17.82
N LYS A 123 -20.45 4.59 -17.50
CA LYS A 123 -20.03 5.67 -18.41
C LYS A 123 -18.51 5.74 -18.46
N PRO A 124 -17.90 5.66 -19.66
CA PRO A 124 -16.47 5.87 -19.81
C PRO A 124 -16.09 7.31 -19.50
N LEU A 125 -15.20 7.52 -18.53
CA LEU A 125 -14.76 8.83 -18.08
C LEU A 125 -13.24 8.88 -17.94
N ILE A 126 -12.66 10.07 -18.10
CA ILE A 126 -11.23 10.29 -17.88
C ILE A 126 -10.95 10.19 -16.38
N PRO A 127 -10.17 9.21 -15.90
CA PRO A 127 -10.03 8.98 -14.46
C PRO A 127 -9.07 9.93 -13.74
N GLY A 128 -8.17 10.58 -14.49
CA GLY A 128 -6.93 11.08 -13.88
C GLY A 128 -6.17 9.95 -13.18
N SER A 129 -5.47 10.27 -12.09
CA SER A 129 -4.63 9.30 -11.37
C SER A 129 -5.36 8.14 -10.66
N ASN A 130 -6.69 8.03 -10.77
CA ASN A 130 -7.38 6.79 -10.36
C ASN A 130 -7.04 5.61 -11.29
N LEU A 131 -6.49 5.87 -12.49
CA LEU A 131 -5.97 4.81 -13.37
C LEU A 131 -4.88 3.97 -12.70
N LYS A 132 -4.07 4.58 -11.84
CA LYS A 132 -3.01 3.91 -11.07
C LYS A 132 -3.53 2.75 -10.22
N LEU A 133 -4.82 2.70 -9.89
CA LEU A 133 -5.41 1.54 -9.21
C LEU A 133 -5.31 0.27 -10.06
N LEU A 134 -5.55 0.38 -11.37
CA LEU A 134 -5.40 -0.74 -12.32
C LEU A 134 -3.92 -1.12 -12.48
N THR A 135 -3.05 -0.12 -12.71
CA THR A 135 -1.60 -0.33 -12.82
C THR A 135 -1.04 -1.02 -11.57
N ALA A 136 -1.44 -0.56 -10.38
CA ALA A 136 -1.03 -1.15 -9.11
C ALA A 136 -1.52 -2.60 -8.96
N ALA A 137 -2.79 -2.86 -9.22
CA ALA A 137 -3.36 -4.21 -9.08
C ALA A 137 -2.66 -5.19 -10.02
N VAL A 138 -2.40 -4.78 -11.27
CA VAL A 138 -1.72 -5.61 -12.26
C VAL A 138 -0.24 -5.77 -11.92
N ALA A 139 0.44 -4.73 -11.45
CA ALA A 139 1.82 -4.83 -10.99
C ALA A 139 1.96 -5.86 -9.86
N LEU A 140 1.07 -5.83 -8.86
CA LEU A 140 1.11 -6.80 -7.77
C LEU A 140 0.84 -8.24 -8.22
N ASP A 141 -0.06 -8.43 -9.19
CA ASP A 141 -0.42 -9.76 -9.70
C ASP A 141 0.64 -10.34 -10.65
N VAL A 142 1.19 -9.52 -11.55
CA VAL A 142 2.15 -9.95 -12.58
C VAL A 142 3.57 -10.01 -12.03
N LEU A 143 3.99 -8.99 -11.27
CA LEU A 143 5.37 -8.86 -10.77
C LEU A 143 5.56 -9.56 -9.42
N GLY A 144 4.49 -9.70 -8.65
CA GLY A 144 4.48 -10.25 -7.30
C GLY A 144 4.86 -9.22 -6.23
N PRO A 145 4.24 -9.26 -5.03
CA PRO A 145 4.38 -8.23 -4.00
C PRO A 145 5.77 -8.18 -3.34
N GLU A 146 6.55 -9.25 -3.45
CA GLU A 146 7.87 -9.40 -2.81
C GLU A 146 9.04 -9.14 -3.78
N ARG A 147 8.77 -8.92 -5.08
CA ARG A 147 9.80 -8.58 -6.07
C ARG A 147 10.52 -7.30 -5.67
N LYS A 148 11.81 -7.23 -6.00
CA LYS A 148 12.66 -6.06 -5.85
C LYS A 148 13.35 -5.76 -7.17
N PHE A 149 13.70 -4.51 -7.38
CA PHE A 149 14.62 -4.07 -8.41
C PHE A 149 16.05 -4.14 -7.89
N SER A 150 17.01 -4.32 -8.80
CA SER A 150 18.44 -4.42 -8.51
C SER A 150 19.22 -3.37 -9.31
N THR A 151 19.96 -2.51 -8.65
CA THR A 151 20.85 -1.54 -9.32
C THR A 151 22.29 -1.95 -9.04
N LYS A 152 23.11 -2.04 -10.10
CA LYS A 152 24.45 -2.63 -10.02
C LYS A 152 25.54 -1.64 -10.42
N LEU A 153 26.69 -1.78 -9.80
CA LEU A 153 27.95 -1.24 -10.26
C LEU A 153 28.79 -2.34 -10.88
N LEU A 154 29.25 -2.13 -12.12
CA LEU A 154 30.16 -3.04 -12.81
C LEU A 154 31.48 -2.33 -13.16
N GLY A 155 32.58 -3.08 -13.17
CA GLY A 155 33.89 -2.56 -13.56
C GLY A 155 35.03 -3.44 -13.02
N ILE A 156 36.27 -3.03 -13.29
CA ILE A 156 37.46 -3.79 -12.90
C ILE A 156 38.20 -3.04 -11.79
N VAL A 157 38.06 -3.50 -10.54
CA VAL A 157 38.79 -2.93 -9.40
C VAL A 157 40.22 -3.50 -9.34
N ALA A 158 41.22 -2.63 -9.39
CA ALA A 158 42.63 -2.96 -9.26
C ALA A 158 43.28 -2.08 -8.18
N GLY A 159 43.35 -2.58 -6.95
CA GLY A 159 43.81 -1.80 -5.80
C GLY A 159 42.83 -0.67 -5.49
N SER A 160 43.31 0.57 -5.43
CA SER A 160 42.48 1.75 -5.16
C SER A 160 41.86 2.38 -6.41
N VAL A 161 41.88 1.70 -7.56
CA VAL A 161 41.48 2.26 -8.85
C VAL A 161 40.49 1.34 -9.55
N VAL A 162 39.42 1.90 -10.12
CA VAL A 162 38.62 1.20 -11.15
C VAL A 162 39.28 1.47 -12.49
N ARG A 163 39.74 0.40 -13.16
CA ARG A 163 40.36 0.48 -14.49
C ARG A 163 39.31 0.64 -15.57
N GLY A 164 39.51 1.62 -16.45
CA GLY A 164 38.52 2.01 -17.45
C GLY A 164 37.25 2.56 -16.81
N ASP A 165 36.10 2.29 -17.44
CA ASP A 165 34.81 2.84 -17.05
C ASP A 165 34.17 2.12 -15.86
N LEU A 166 33.43 2.89 -15.06
CA LEU A 166 32.54 2.39 -14.01
C LEU A 166 31.10 2.42 -14.53
N TRP A 167 30.46 1.26 -14.62
CA TRP A 167 29.11 1.13 -15.17
C TRP A 167 28.08 1.13 -14.05
N LEU A 168 27.10 2.04 -14.13
CA LEU A 168 25.92 2.04 -13.28
C LEU A 168 24.75 1.49 -14.08
N VAL A 169 24.27 0.30 -13.72
CA VAL A 169 23.24 -0.44 -14.46
C VAL A 169 21.93 -0.43 -13.69
N GLY A 170 20.91 0.19 -14.29
CA GLY A 170 19.57 0.26 -13.71
C GLY A 170 18.66 -0.87 -14.18
N SER A 171 17.76 -1.33 -13.31
CA SER A 171 16.72 -2.31 -13.65
C SER A 171 15.29 -1.77 -13.57
N GLY A 172 15.14 -0.45 -13.44
CA GLY A 172 13.84 0.23 -13.38
C GLY A 172 13.35 0.57 -12.00
N ASP A 173 14.21 0.58 -10.97
CA ASP A 173 13.85 1.03 -9.62
C ASP A 173 13.36 2.49 -9.64
N PRO A 174 12.06 2.75 -9.40
CA PRO A 174 11.53 4.10 -9.44
C PRO A 174 11.88 4.90 -8.17
N LEU A 175 12.34 4.24 -7.11
CA LEU A 175 12.64 4.86 -5.82
C LEU A 175 14.15 5.02 -5.58
N LEU A 176 14.96 4.89 -6.63
CA LEU A 176 16.40 5.11 -6.56
C LEU A 176 16.70 6.60 -6.39
N THR A 177 17.12 6.99 -5.18
CA THR A 177 17.38 8.39 -4.85
C THR A 177 18.68 8.58 -4.10
N THR A 178 19.18 9.81 -4.11
CA THR A 178 20.11 10.28 -3.08
C THR A 178 19.35 10.52 -1.78
N ARG A 179 20.03 10.42 -0.64
CA ARG A 179 19.43 10.63 0.69
C ARG A 179 18.82 12.02 0.87
N ALA A 180 19.34 13.02 0.15
CA ALA A 180 18.87 14.40 0.23
C ALA A 180 17.62 14.66 -0.63
N TYR A 181 17.41 13.88 -1.69
CA TYR A 181 16.38 14.17 -2.68
C TYR A 181 14.96 14.17 -2.12
N PRO A 182 14.53 13.21 -1.26
CA PRO A 182 13.17 13.23 -0.71
C PRO A 182 12.81 14.52 0.05
N LEU A 183 13.80 15.21 0.62
CA LEU A 183 13.58 16.48 1.33
C LEU A 183 13.21 17.64 0.40
N THR A 184 13.45 17.50 -0.90
CA THR A 184 13.14 18.50 -1.93
C THR A 184 11.75 18.32 -2.51
N GLU A 185 11.13 17.16 -2.29
CA GLU A 185 9.86 16.81 -2.90
C GLU A 185 8.67 17.40 -2.13
N LYS A 186 7.62 17.77 -2.86
CA LYS A 186 6.35 18.19 -2.24
C LYS A 186 5.74 17.07 -1.40
N TYR A 187 5.84 15.84 -1.90
CA TYR A 187 5.48 14.61 -1.22
C TYR A 187 6.75 13.75 -1.14
N PRO A 188 7.49 13.84 -0.02
CA PRO A 188 8.73 13.08 0.14
C PRO A 188 8.51 11.58 -0.07
N THR A 189 9.41 10.97 -0.84
CA THR A 189 9.52 9.51 -0.96
C THR A 189 9.58 8.87 0.44
N ILE A 190 8.67 7.94 0.74
CA ILE A 190 8.51 7.38 2.09
C ILE A 190 9.63 6.39 2.42
N THR A 191 9.97 5.52 1.46
CA THR A 191 11.00 4.49 1.64
C THR A 191 11.92 4.43 0.42
N PRO A 192 12.89 5.36 0.30
CA PRO A 192 13.79 5.44 -0.85
C PRO A 192 14.79 4.28 -0.88
N THR A 193 15.28 3.96 -2.09
CA THR A 193 16.47 3.14 -2.32
C THR A 193 17.70 4.07 -2.38
N ASP A 194 18.50 4.09 -1.31
CA ASP A 194 19.67 4.96 -1.18
C ASP A 194 20.81 4.57 -2.15
N VAL A 195 21.04 5.39 -3.18
CA VAL A 195 22.13 5.15 -4.15
C VAL A 195 23.53 5.31 -3.55
N GLU A 196 23.67 6.08 -2.46
CA GLU A 196 24.93 6.26 -1.75
C GLU A 196 25.50 4.94 -1.21
N ALA A 197 24.67 3.92 -0.99
CA ALA A 197 25.15 2.60 -0.57
C ALA A 197 26.10 1.97 -1.61
N LEU A 198 25.93 2.27 -2.90
CA LEU A 198 26.87 1.84 -3.95
C LEU A 198 28.21 2.58 -3.86
N VAL A 199 28.19 3.87 -3.51
CA VAL A 199 29.40 4.66 -3.28
C VAL A 199 30.12 4.18 -2.00
N ASP A 200 29.37 3.91 -0.94
CA ASP A 200 29.88 3.39 0.33
C ASP A 200 30.59 2.04 0.11
N ALA A 201 30.08 1.19 -0.79
CA ALA A 201 30.74 -0.07 -1.17
C ALA A 201 32.10 0.16 -1.86
N LEU A 202 32.21 1.13 -2.76
CA LEU A 202 33.49 1.49 -3.40
C LEU A 202 34.49 2.03 -2.37
N VAL A 203 34.04 2.90 -1.46
CA VAL A 203 34.88 3.42 -0.37
C VAL A 203 35.38 2.28 0.53
N ALA A 204 34.52 1.31 0.87
CA ALA A 204 34.87 0.15 1.68
C ALA A 204 35.91 -0.76 0.97
N LEU A 205 35.87 -0.84 -0.36
CA LEU A 205 36.90 -1.52 -1.18
C LEU A 205 38.22 -0.73 -1.28
N GLY A 206 38.28 0.49 -0.73
CA GLY A 206 39.46 1.34 -0.80
C GLY A 206 39.65 2.04 -2.14
N VAL A 207 38.63 2.07 -2.99
CA VAL A 207 38.66 2.79 -4.28
C VAL A 207 38.78 4.30 -4.02
N ARG A 208 39.66 4.95 -4.77
CA ARG A 208 39.96 6.39 -4.71
C ARG A 208 39.82 7.08 -6.06
N SER A 209 39.85 6.33 -7.17
CA SER A 209 39.66 6.91 -8.49
C SER A 209 39.04 5.93 -9.50
N VAL A 210 38.36 6.50 -10.49
CA VAL A 210 37.91 5.82 -11.72
C VAL A 210 38.74 6.38 -12.87
N GLU A 211 39.43 5.49 -13.60
CA GLU A 211 40.27 5.89 -14.74
C GLU A 211 39.45 6.37 -15.92
N GLY A 212 38.23 5.88 -16.12
CA GLY A 212 37.35 6.31 -17.21
C GLY A 212 36.22 7.24 -16.74
N SER A 213 35.07 7.02 -17.34
CA SER A 213 33.81 7.69 -17.03
C SER A 213 32.96 6.87 -16.05
N VAL A 214 31.95 7.51 -15.46
CA VAL A 214 30.74 6.79 -15.03
C VAL A 214 29.82 6.65 -16.22
N ILE A 215 29.48 5.42 -16.59
CA ILE A 215 28.59 5.11 -17.72
C ILE A 215 27.24 4.61 -17.20
N GLY A 216 26.18 5.32 -17.55
CA GLY A 216 24.81 4.90 -17.25
C GLY A 216 24.31 3.87 -18.27
N ASP A 217 23.93 2.68 -17.80
CA ASP A 217 23.28 1.64 -18.60
C ASP A 217 21.81 1.53 -18.24
N GLU A 218 20.96 1.87 -19.21
CA GLU A 218 19.51 1.78 -19.14
C GLU A 218 18.90 0.88 -20.22
N SER A 219 19.72 0.00 -20.81
CA SER A 219 19.35 -0.81 -21.98
C SER A 219 18.17 -1.77 -21.75
N LEU A 220 17.75 -1.97 -20.50
CA LEU A 220 16.64 -2.85 -20.14
C LEU A 220 15.29 -2.36 -20.70
N TYR A 221 15.06 -1.05 -20.73
CA TYR A 221 13.79 -0.47 -21.18
C TYR A 221 13.91 0.09 -22.60
N ASP A 222 12.78 0.26 -23.28
CA ASP A 222 12.76 1.00 -24.53
C ASP A 222 13.20 2.47 -24.34
N ARG A 223 13.42 3.17 -25.46
CA ARG A 223 13.83 4.58 -25.46
C ARG A 223 12.65 5.57 -25.49
N GLU A 224 11.42 5.11 -25.23
CA GLU A 224 10.26 5.99 -25.15
C GLU A 224 10.29 6.78 -23.83
N ARG A 225 10.72 8.04 -23.88
CA ARG A 225 10.91 8.89 -22.67
C ARG A 225 9.62 9.43 -22.10
N TYR A 226 8.58 9.53 -22.93
CA TYR A 226 7.30 10.13 -22.61
C TYR A 226 6.22 9.44 -23.46
N ALA A 227 5.00 9.31 -22.94
CA ALA A 227 3.90 8.85 -23.78
C ALA A 227 3.70 9.84 -24.96
N PRO A 228 3.49 9.35 -26.20
CA PRO A 228 3.50 10.21 -27.40
C PRO A 228 2.45 11.33 -27.42
N SER A 229 1.36 11.15 -26.69
CA SER A 229 0.23 12.08 -26.56
C SER A 229 0.48 13.19 -25.54
N TRP A 230 1.50 13.07 -24.70
CA TRP A 230 1.79 14.06 -23.68
C TRP A 230 2.35 15.34 -24.31
N GLY A 231 1.61 16.44 -24.16
CA GLY A 231 2.10 17.76 -24.53
C GLY A 231 3.22 18.25 -23.62
N ASP A 232 3.89 19.32 -24.04
CA ASP A 232 5.05 19.91 -23.38
C ASP A 232 4.79 20.25 -21.90
N GLY A 233 3.56 20.71 -21.60
CA GLY A 233 3.14 21.04 -20.24
C GLY A 233 3.00 19.84 -19.32
N ILE A 234 2.89 18.60 -19.82
CA ILE A 234 2.86 17.37 -19.02
C ILE A 234 4.28 16.80 -18.93
N ARG A 235 4.94 16.60 -20.08
CA ARG A 235 6.27 15.97 -20.15
C ARG A 235 7.36 16.72 -19.39
N SER A 236 7.20 18.02 -19.18
CA SER A 236 8.24 18.86 -18.55
C SER A 236 8.04 19.03 -17.05
N VAL A 237 6.87 18.66 -16.50
CA VAL A 237 6.53 18.97 -15.10
C VAL A 237 5.88 17.80 -14.35
N GLU A 238 5.12 16.94 -15.03
CA GLU A 238 4.32 15.89 -14.38
C GLU A 238 5.02 14.53 -14.38
N ALA A 239 5.74 14.19 -15.45
CA ALA A 239 6.37 12.89 -15.62
C ALA A 239 7.45 12.89 -16.71
N GLY A 240 8.40 11.98 -16.55
CA GLY A 240 9.54 11.76 -17.42
C GLY A 240 10.73 12.70 -17.16
N PRO A 241 11.79 12.57 -17.98
CA PRO A 241 11.98 11.51 -18.97
C PRO A 241 12.14 10.12 -18.32
N LEU A 242 11.56 9.10 -18.93
CA LEU A 242 11.52 7.73 -18.42
C LEU A 242 12.72 6.90 -18.90
N GLY A 243 13.27 6.05 -18.02
CA GLY A 243 14.33 5.09 -18.34
C GLY A 243 14.48 4.06 -17.22
N SER A 244 15.18 2.95 -17.50
CA SER A 244 15.43 1.92 -16.48
C SER A 244 16.49 2.31 -15.44
N LEU A 245 17.20 3.42 -15.67
CA LEU A 245 18.11 4.03 -14.71
C LEU A 245 17.71 5.49 -14.47
N MET A 246 17.07 5.74 -13.33
CA MET A 246 16.64 7.07 -12.89
C MET A 246 17.06 7.27 -11.44
N ILE A 247 18.11 8.06 -11.20
CA ILE A 247 18.38 8.61 -9.87
C ILE A 247 17.56 9.89 -9.72
N ASN A 248 16.95 10.10 -8.56
CA ASN A 248 16.26 11.37 -8.23
C ASN A 248 15.22 11.73 -9.29
N ASP A 249 14.53 10.71 -9.78
CA ASP A 249 13.45 10.88 -10.75
C ASP A 249 13.94 11.50 -12.08
N GLY A 250 15.22 11.31 -12.40
CA GLY A 250 15.92 11.90 -13.56
C GLY A 250 16.44 13.32 -13.33
N SER A 251 16.35 13.86 -12.12
CA SER A 251 16.87 15.17 -11.75
C SER A 251 18.37 15.11 -11.44
N VAL A 252 19.10 16.19 -11.75
CA VAL A 252 20.50 16.39 -11.35
C VAL A 252 20.57 17.54 -10.36
N SER A 253 21.26 17.35 -9.24
CA SER A 253 21.43 18.34 -8.19
C SER A 253 22.05 19.63 -8.76
N GLY A 254 21.42 20.77 -8.49
CA GLY A 254 21.86 22.08 -8.99
C GLY A 254 21.44 22.40 -10.44
N SER A 255 20.80 21.46 -11.15
CA SER A 255 20.21 21.73 -12.47
C SER A 255 18.74 22.13 -12.34
N PRO A 256 18.30 23.23 -12.97
CA PRO A 256 16.88 23.61 -12.97
C PRO A 256 16.03 22.74 -13.92
N LEU A 257 16.66 22.00 -14.84
CA LEU A 257 16.00 21.18 -15.84
C LEU A 257 16.53 19.74 -15.78
N LYS A 258 15.63 18.77 -15.98
CA LYS A 258 16.00 17.36 -16.16
C LYS A 258 16.70 17.18 -17.52
N PRO A 259 17.87 16.51 -17.57
CA PRO A 259 18.45 16.10 -18.85
C PRO A 259 17.49 15.21 -19.64
N VAL A 260 17.54 15.27 -20.98
CA VAL A 260 16.64 14.49 -21.86
C VAL A 260 16.82 12.98 -21.67
N ASN A 261 18.04 12.53 -21.36
CA ASN A 261 18.33 11.14 -21.06
C ASN A 261 18.50 10.96 -19.53
N PRO A 262 17.63 10.16 -18.88
CA PRO A 262 17.70 9.93 -17.43
C PRO A 262 18.92 9.10 -17.00
N ALA A 263 19.45 8.20 -17.82
CA ALA A 263 20.68 7.47 -17.50
C ALA A 263 21.91 8.40 -17.51
N PHE A 264 21.93 9.37 -18.42
CA PHE A 264 22.95 10.43 -18.39
C PHE A 264 22.82 11.29 -17.13
N ALA A 265 21.59 11.64 -16.74
CA ALA A 265 21.32 12.35 -15.49
C ALA A 265 21.82 11.54 -14.27
N ALA A 266 21.52 10.24 -14.23
CA ALA A 266 21.97 9.34 -13.19
C ALA A 266 23.50 9.22 -13.13
N ALA A 267 24.18 9.04 -14.28
CA ALA A 267 25.64 9.01 -14.33
C ALA A 267 26.27 10.34 -13.84
N THR A 268 25.64 11.47 -14.17
CA THR A 268 26.07 12.81 -13.71
C THR A 268 25.90 12.97 -12.20
N GLU A 269 24.74 12.62 -11.66
CA GLU A 269 24.46 12.68 -10.22
C GLU A 269 25.40 11.73 -9.46
N PHE A 270 25.58 10.51 -9.95
CA PHE A 270 26.45 9.52 -9.32
C PHE A 270 27.92 9.95 -9.34
N THR A 271 28.39 10.56 -10.44
CA THR A 271 29.74 11.17 -10.51
C THR A 271 29.91 12.26 -9.45
N THR A 272 28.89 13.09 -9.24
CA THR A 272 28.90 14.12 -8.20
C THR A 272 29.00 13.49 -6.80
N LEU A 273 28.26 12.41 -6.55
CA LEU A 273 28.34 11.68 -5.28
C LEU A 273 29.72 11.06 -5.05
N LEU A 274 30.32 10.40 -6.05
CA LEU A 274 31.67 9.85 -5.98
C LEU A 274 32.69 10.92 -5.59
N ASN A 275 32.67 12.06 -6.28
CA ASN A 275 33.56 13.18 -6.00
C ASN A 275 33.36 13.73 -4.58
N SER A 276 32.11 13.85 -4.12
CA SER A 276 31.80 14.31 -2.76
C SER A 276 32.33 13.36 -1.66
N ARG A 277 32.55 12.08 -2.01
CA ARG A 277 33.10 11.04 -1.12
C ARG A 277 34.60 10.83 -1.34
N GLY A 278 35.25 11.68 -2.12
CA GLY A 278 36.69 11.66 -2.36
C GLY A 278 37.14 10.57 -3.36
N ILE A 279 36.25 10.10 -4.22
CA ILE A 279 36.58 9.22 -5.35
C ILE A 279 36.59 10.08 -6.62
N SER A 280 37.77 10.33 -7.20
CA SER A 280 37.88 11.15 -8.41
C SER A 280 37.54 10.36 -9.67
N VAL A 281 36.69 10.91 -10.55
CA VAL A 281 36.40 10.35 -11.88
C VAL A 281 37.12 11.19 -12.93
N ARG A 282 37.90 10.56 -13.82
CA ARG A 282 38.76 11.29 -14.77
C ARG A 282 37.95 11.93 -15.90
N ASP A 283 37.06 11.15 -16.51
CA ASP A 283 36.34 11.56 -17.71
C ASP A 283 34.89 11.98 -17.39
N ALA A 284 34.24 12.66 -18.34
CA ALA A 284 32.86 13.12 -18.17
C ALA A 284 31.87 11.93 -18.12
N PRO A 285 30.73 12.04 -17.41
CA PRO A 285 29.70 11.00 -17.42
C PRO A 285 29.16 10.78 -18.84
N ASP A 286 28.79 9.55 -19.17
CA ASP A 286 28.23 9.18 -20.47
C ASP A 286 27.20 8.03 -20.33
N ILE A 287 26.64 7.55 -21.44
CA ILE A 287 25.68 6.45 -21.53
C ILE A 287 26.22 5.31 -22.40
N GLY A 288 25.84 4.08 -22.08
CA GLY A 288 26.29 2.92 -22.84
C GLY A 288 25.59 1.64 -22.40
N THR A 289 26.06 0.51 -22.92
CA THR A 289 25.61 -0.81 -22.48
C THR A 289 26.80 -1.61 -22.02
N ALA A 290 26.75 -2.09 -20.77
CA ALA A 290 27.81 -2.87 -20.19
C ALA A 290 27.88 -4.25 -20.86
N SER A 291 29.10 -4.78 -21.04
CA SER A 291 29.27 -6.17 -21.44
C SER A 291 28.77 -7.11 -20.35
N SER A 292 28.19 -8.26 -20.74
CA SER A 292 27.83 -9.33 -19.80
C SER A 292 29.03 -9.88 -19.03
N ASP A 293 30.24 -9.70 -19.56
CA ASP A 293 31.49 -10.16 -18.94
C ASP A 293 32.10 -9.15 -17.97
N THR A 294 31.54 -7.92 -17.88
CA THR A 294 32.02 -6.90 -16.95
C THR A 294 31.72 -7.32 -15.51
N PRO A 295 32.71 -7.45 -14.62
CA PRO A 295 32.49 -7.94 -13.26
C PRO A 295 31.59 -7.01 -12.44
N VAL A 296 30.72 -7.61 -11.61
CA VAL A 296 29.94 -6.87 -10.60
C VAL A 296 30.84 -6.47 -9.45
N ILE A 297 30.88 -5.19 -9.13
CA ILE A 297 31.58 -4.63 -7.96
C ILE A 297 30.64 -4.62 -6.75
N ALA A 298 29.43 -4.10 -6.93
CA ALA A 298 28.43 -3.96 -5.87
C ALA A 298 27.02 -3.94 -6.47
N SER A 299 26.02 -4.21 -5.64
CA SER A 299 24.60 -4.08 -5.99
C SER A 299 23.78 -3.64 -4.79
N ILE A 300 22.70 -2.91 -5.06
CA ILE A 300 21.67 -2.58 -4.08
C ILE A 300 20.32 -3.06 -4.58
N GLU A 301 19.45 -3.41 -3.65
CA GLU A 301 18.10 -3.89 -3.94
C GLU A 301 17.09 -2.86 -3.43
N SER A 302 16.04 -2.65 -4.20
CA SER A 302 14.95 -1.76 -3.81
C SER A 302 14.15 -2.29 -2.61
N VAL A 303 13.22 -1.47 -2.13
CA VAL A 303 12.10 -1.93 -1.31
C VAL A 303 11.22 -2.90 -2.11
N LYS A 304 10.35 -3.65 -1.42
CA LYS A 304 9.49 -4.66 -2.06
C LYS A 304 8.47 -3.98 -2.95
N MET A 305 8.01 -4.67 -4.00
CA MET A 305 7.01 -4.17 -4.95
C MET A 305 5.74 -3.63 -4.27
N LYS A 306 5.29 -4.25 -3.18
CA LYS A 306 4.15 -3.72 -2.40
C LYS A 306 4.41 -2.35 -1.76
N GLU A 307 5.65 -2.06 -1.38
CA GLU A 307 6.07 -0.77 -0.82
C GLU A 307 6.19 0.27 -1.95
N ILE A 308 6.69 -0.13 -3.13
CA ILE A 308 6.70 0.71 -4.35
C ILE A 308 5.28 1.07 -4.78
N VAL A 309 4.37 0.10 -4.79
CA VAL A 309 2.95 0.34 -5.08
C VAL A 309 2.30 1.24 -4.04
N ALA A 310 2.64 1.07 -2.76
CA ALA A 310 2.17 1.96 -1.69
C ALA A 310 2.64 3.40 -1.89
N GLU A 311 3.92 3.61 -2.18
CA GLU A 311 4.50 4.91 -2.51
C GLU A 311 3.72 5.57 -3.66
N MET A 312 3.55 4.86 -4.77
CA MET A 312 2.83 5.31 -5.96
C MET A 312 1.40 5.74 -5.64
N LEU A 313 0.66 4.95 -4.85
CA LEU A 313 -0.74 5.21 -4.56
C LEU A 313 -0.93 6.34 -3.53
N ILE A 314 -0.05 6.43 -2.52
CA ILE A 314 -0.08 7.47 -1.48
C ILE A 314 0.29 8.83 -2.08
N ASN A 315 1.44 8.92 -2.74
CA ASN A 315 1.99 10.17 -3.24
C ASN A 315 1.55 10.49 -4.68
N SER A 316 0.88 9.56 -5.36
CA SER A 316 0.39 9.69 -6.73
C SER A 316 1.49 9.81 -7.78
N ASP A 317 2.59 9.10 -7.57
CA ASP A 317 3.79 9.18 -8.40
C ASP A 317 3.53 8.71 -9.85
N ASN A 318 3.74 9.61 -10.82
CA ASN A 318 3.51 9.33 -12.23
C ASN A 318 4.64 8.49 -12.84
N ASN A 319 5.90 8.77 -12.51
CA ASN A 319 7.04 8.04 -13.06
C ASN A 319 7.01 6.57 -12.64
N THR A 320 6.74 6.31 -11.37
CA THR A 320 6.52 4.96 -10.84
C THR A 320 5.44 4.23 -11.62
N ALA A 321 4.31 4.88 -11.90
CA ALA A 321 3.22 4.23 -12.65
C ALA A 321 3.64 3.86 -14.09
N GLU A 322 4.38 4.72 -14.78
CA GLU A 322 4.87 4.40 -16.13
C GLU A 322 5.99 3.35 -16.13
N LEU A 323 6.91 3.42 -15.17
CA LEU A 323 7.98 2.43 -15.03
C LEU A 323 7.43 1.04 -14.67
N LEU A 324 6.44 0.97 -13.77
CA LEU A 324 5.74 -0.28 -13.49
C LEU A 324 4.98 -0.80 -14.71
N THR A 325 4.42 0.07 -15.54
CA THR A 325 3.78 -0.34 -16.79
C THR A 325 4.78 -1.00 -17.74
N LYS A 326 5.97 -0.42 -17.93
CA LYS A 326 7.03 -1.05 -18.74
C LYS A 326 7.51 -2.37 -18.12
N GLU A 327 7.67 -2.43 -16.80
CA GLU A 327 8.09 -3.65 -16.09
C GLU A 327 7.06 -4.78 -16.22
N ILE A 328 5.76 -4.45 -16.15
CA ILE A 328 4.67 -5.41 -16.43
C ILE A 328 4.83 -6.00 -17.84
N GLY A 329 5.09 -5.16 -18.85
CA GLY A 329 5.35 -5.61 -20.22
C GLY A 329 6.58 -6.50 -20.32
N LEU A 330 7.66 -6.12 -19.64
CA LEU A 330 8.90 -6.90 -19.61
C LEU A 330 8.66 -8.31 -19.07
N VAL A 331 8.04 -8.41 -17.89
CA VAL A 331 7.84 -9.70 -17.22
C VAL A 331 6.82 -10.57 -17.94
N ALA A 332 5.71 -10.02 -18.39
CA ALA A 332 4.62 -10.82 -18.99
C ALA A 332 4.83 -11.12 -20.48
N ARG A 333 5.57 -10.27 -21.20
CA ARG A 333 5.71 -10.35 -22.67
C ARG A 333 7.15 -10.33 -23.18
N GLY A 334 8.14 -10.19 -22.30
CA GLY A 334 9.56 -10.14 -22.68
C GLY A 334 10.00 -8.81 -23.27
N SER A 335 9.18 -7.76 -23.19
CA SER A 335 9.42 -6.47 -23.84
C SER A 335 9.00 -5.31 -22.94
N ALA A 336 9.96 -4.50 -22.52
CA ALA A 336 9.79 -3.39 -21.59
C ALA A 336 9.25 -2.11 -22.27
N THR A 337 8.08 -2.23 -22.90
CA THR A 337 7.43 -1.10 -23.59
C THR A 337 6.13 -0.69 -22.89
N ARG A 338 5.75 0.57 -23.04
CA ARG A 338 4.45 1.07 -22.54
C ARG A 338 3.30 0.25 -23.14
N ILE A 339 3.31 0.03 -24.45
CA ILE A 339 2.22 -0.68 -25.15
C ILE A 339 2.07 -2.12 -24.67
N ASP A 340 3.17 -2.85 -24.49
CA ASP A 340 3.11 -4.21 -23.95
C ASP A 340 2.56 -4.23 -22.53
N GLY A 341 2.97 -3.30 -21.67
CA GLY A 341 2.42 -3.13 -20.34
C GLY A 341 0.91 -2.87 -20.32
N LEU A 342 0.43 -1.93 -21.13
CA LEU A 342 -1.00 -1.60 -21.22
C LEU A 342 -1.83 -2.76 -21.77
N ASN A 343 -1.31 -3.51 -22.74
CA ASN A 343 -1.96 -4.71 -23.27
C ASN A 343 -2.11 -5.80 -22.18
N VAL A 344 -1.11 -5.95 -21.30
CA VAL A 344 -1.20 -6.86 -20.16
C VAL A 344 -2.25 -6.36 -19.17
N ILE A 345 -2.29 -5.05 -18.85
CA ILE A 345 -3.31 -4.49 -17.97
C ILE A 345 -4.72 -4.77 -18.51
N ALA A 346 -4.96 -4.52 -19.79
CA ALA A 346 -6.24 -4.83 -20.44
C ALA A 346 -6.58 -6.33 -20.38
N SER A 347 -5.60 -7.20 -20.61
CA SER A 347 -5.78 -8.65 -20.54
C SER A 347 -6.13 -9.12 -19.12
N LYS A 348 -5.49 -8.55 -18.09
CA LYS A 348 -5.77 -8.88 -16.69
C LYS A 348 -7.15 -8.43 -16.23
N ILE A 349 -7.66 -7.29 -16.71
CA ILE A 349 -9.05 -6.87 -16.47
C ILE A 349 -10.02 -7.96 -16.93
N ALA A 350 -9.83 -8.49 -18.16
CA ALA A 350 -10.65 -9.56 -18.69
C ALA A 350 -10.46 -10.89 -17.94
N GLU A 351 -9.22 -11.26 -17.62
CA GLU A 351 -8.89 -12.48 -16.87
C GLU A 351 -9.54 -12.51 -15.48
N TRP A 352 -9.57 -11.37 -14.79
CA TRP A 352 -10.23 -11.24 -13.49
C TRP A 352 -11.76 -11.17 -13.58
N GLY A 353 -12.34 -11.21 -14.78
CA GLY A 353 -13.78 -11.09 -15.00
C GLY A 353 -14.34 -9.69 -14.71
N LEU A 354 -13.48 -8.66 -14.70
CA LEU A 354 -13.89 -7.27 -14.47
C LEU A 354 -14.45 -6.64 -15.75
N PRO A 355 -15.36 -5.66 -15.66
CA PRO A 355 -16.00 -5.02 -16.81
C PRO A 355 -14.99 -4.16 -17.59
N GLY A 356 -14.52 -4.68 -18.74
CA GLY A 356 -13.60 -3.97 -19.63
C GLY A 356 -14.25 -3.06 -20.67
N THR A 357 -15.59 -3.11 -20.82
CA THR A 357 -16.30 -2.29 -21.81
C THR A 357 -16.12 -0.80 -21.51
N GLY A 358 -15.68 -0.04 -22.51
CA GLY A 358 -15.44 1.40 -22.38
C GLY A 358 -14.10 1.78 -21.76
N VAL A 359 -13.23 0.80 -21.46
CA VAL A 359 -11.87 1.07 -21.01
C VAL A 359 -10.98 1.44 -22.19
N ALA A 360 -10.20 2.51 -22.04
CA ALA A 360 -9.12 2.88 -22.95
C ALA A 360 -7.88 3.23 -22.13
N LEU A 361 -6.75 2.65 -22.51
CA LEU A 361 -5.49 2.79 -21.79
C LEU A 361 -4.42 3.32 -22.74
N LEU A 362 -3.88 4.49 -22.44
CA LEU A 362 -2.87 5.18 -23.23
C LEU A 362 -1.57 5.39 -22.45
N ASP A 363 -1.65 5.47 -21.12
CA ASP A 363 -0.52 5.49 -20.19
C ASP A 363 -0.86 4.75 -18.89
N GLY A 364 0.12 4.58 -17.99
CA GLY A 364 -0.06 3.89 -16.71
C GLY A 364 -0.51 4.80 -15.56
N SER A 365 -0.24 6.10 -15.69
CA SER A 365 -0.43 7.10 -14.63
C SER A 365 -1.79 7.77 -14.63
N GLY A 366 -2.50 7.78 -15.76
CA GLY A 366 -3.76 8.50 -15.96
C GLY A 366 -3.56 9.98 -16.33
N LEU A 367 -2.39 10.36 -16.84
CA LEU A 367 -2.12 11.73 -17.30
C LEU A 367 -2.74 12.00 -18.68
N ASP A 368 -2.76 10.97 -19.53
CA ASP A 368 -3.36 11.05 -20.86
C ASP A 368 -4.88 11.18 -20.76
N ARG A 369 -5.42 12.16 -21.48
CA ARG A 369 -6.85 12.46 -21.56
C ARG A 369 -7.61 11.46 -22.44
N GLY A 370 -6.91 10.66 -23.23
CA GLY A 370 -7.46 9.52 -23.96
C GLY A 370 -7.69 8.29 -23.09
N ASN A 371 -7.25 8.30 -21.82
CA ASN A 371 -7.60 7.24 -20.87
C ASN A 371 -9.08 7.32 -20.50
N TYR A 372 -9.74 6.17 -20.51
CA TYR A 372 -11.12 6.03 -20.05
C TYR A 372 -11.26 4.80 -19.16
N VAL A 373 -12.00 4.95 -18.06
CA VAL A 373 -12.46 3.85 -17.20
C VAL A 373 -13.89 4.16 -16.72
N THR A 374 -14.53 3.18 -16.08
CA THR A 374 -15.86 3.32 -15.51
C THR A 374 -15.79 3.31 -13.97
N CYS A 375 -16.76 3.94 -13.29
CA CYS A 375 -16.83 3.84 -11.82
C CYS A 375 -17.12 2.40 -11.37
N ASP A 376 -17.84 1.64 -12.18
CA ASP A 376 -18.11 0.23 -11.94
C ASP A 376 -16.82 -0.60 -11.90
N LEU A 377 -15.96 -0.49 -12.92
CA LEU A 377 -14.67 -1.19 -12.97
C LEU A 377 -13.81 -0.89 -11.73
N ILE A 378 -13.65 0.40 -11.39
CA ILE A 378 -12.80 0.79 -10.25
C ILE A 378 -13.37 0.28 -8.93
N THR A 379 -14.70 0.32 -8.76
CA THR A 379 -15.33 -0.16 -7.53
C THR A 379 -15.20 -1.68 -7.40
N GLN A 380 -15.44 -2.43 -8.49
CA GLN A 380 -15.27 -3.89 -8.49
C GLN A 380 -13.82 -4.31 -8.25
N LEU A 381 -12.84 -3.57 -8.80
CA LEU A 381 -11.43 -3.79 -8.51
C LEU A 381 -11.12 -3.66 -7.01
N LEU A 382 -11.62 -2.58 -6.38
CA LEU A 382 -11.43 -2.36 -4.94
C LEU A 382 -12.14 -3.40 -4.09
N GLN A 383 -13.33 -3.86 -4.50
CA GLN A 383 -14.02 -4.96 -3.84
C GLN A 383 -13.27 -6.29 -3.95
N ARG A 384 -12.68 -6.56 -5.12
CA ARG A 384 -11.86 -7.75 -5.37
C ARG A 384 -10.60 -7.76 -4.49
N ASP A 385 -9.98 -6.60 -4.25
CA ASP A 385 -8.85 -6.46 -3.32
C ASP A 385 -9.32 -6.58 -1.85
N GLY A 386 -10.46 -5.99 -1.53
CA GLY A 386 -11.09 -6.08 -0.22
C GLY A 386 -10.47 -5.16 0.84
N ARG A 387 -11.10 -5.09 2.02
CA ARG A 387 -10.76 -4.12 3.09
C ARG A 387 -9.28 -4.17 3.51
N ASN A 388 -8.71 -5.36 3.55
CA ASN A 388 -7.35 -5.61 4.00
C ASN A 388 -6.41 -5.97 2.84
N GLY A 389 -6.86 -5.78 1.59
CA GLY A 389 -6.04 -6.04 0.43
C GLY A 389 -4.90 -5.03 0.29
N LEU A 390 -3.91 -5.39 -0.53
CA LEU A 390 -2.69 -4.61 -0.69
C LEU A 390 -2.96 -3.27 -1.36
N ILE A 391 -3.93 -3.18 -2.28
CA ILE A 391 -4.29 -1.91 -2.93
C ILE A 391 -4.97 -0.99 -1.92
N THR A 392 -5.98 -1.50 -1.24
CA THR A 392 -6.84 -0.74 -0.32
C THR A 392 -6.05 -0.20 0.88
N THR A 393 -5.12 -0.99 1.41
CA THR A 393 -4.23 -0.57 2.51
C THR A 393 -3.12 0.38 2.08
N SER A 394 -2.80 0.40 0.79
CA SER A 394 -1.80 1.29 0.16
C SER A 394 -2.35 2.65 -0.26
N LEU A 395 -3.64 2.95 -0.05
CA LEU A 395 -4.22 4.24 -0.43
C LEU A 395 -3.90 5.34 0.60
N ALA A 396 -3.80 6.59 0.12
CA ALA A 396 -3.65 7.76 1.00
C ALA A 396 -4.76 7.82 2.04
N THR A 397 -4.39 8.09 3.30
CA THR A 397 -5.33 8.20 4.42
C THR A 397 -5.75 9.66 4.59
N ALA A 398 -7.06 9.88 4.60
CA ALA A 398 -7.70 11.18 4.78
C ALA A 398 -7.13 11.95 5.99
N GLY A 399 -6.62 13.15 5.75
CA GLY A 399 -6.07 14.04 6.77
C GLY A 399 -4.74 13.58 7.38
N LYS A 400 -4.06 12.60 6.76
CA LYS A 400 -2.84 11.98 7.30
C LYS A 400 -1.70 11.83 6.32
N THR A 401 -1.94 11.23 5.14
CA THR A 401 -0.84 10.84 4.24
C THR A 401 -1.06 11.28 2.80
N GLY A 402 0.05 11.44 2.08
CA GLY A 402 0.08 11.67 0.64
C GLY A 402 -0.82 12.80 0.16
N THR A 403 -1.51 12.58 -0.96
CA THR A 403 -2.39 13.57 -1.59
C THR A 403 -3.62 13.95 -0.77
N LEU A 404 -3.90 13.22 0.32
CA LEU A 404 -4.99 13.52 1.25
C LEU A 404 -4.53 14.11 2.59
N ARG A 405 -3.22 14.33 2.81
CA ARG A 405 -2.69 14.81 4.10
C ARG A 405 -3.31 16.14 4.56
N ASP A 406 -3.56 17.04 3.61
CA ASP A 406 -4.12 18.39 3.85
C ASP A 406 -5.62 18.48 3.50
N THR A 407 -6.30 17.33 3.47
CA THR A 407 -7.69 17.19 3.02
C THR A 407 -8.45 16.30 4.02
N PHE A 408 -9.73 16.59 4.29
CA PHE A 408 -10.51 15.89 5.33
C PHE A 408 -9.87 15.98 6.72
N LEU A 409 -9.39 17.17 7.10
CA LEU A 409 -8.78 17.43 8.42
C LEU A 409 -9.78 17.33 9.59
N SER A 410 -11.08 17.34 9.28
CA SER A 410 -12.17 17.12 10.22
C SER A 410 -13.31 16.37 9.54
N GLY A 411 -14.21 15.81 10.34
CA GLY A 411 -15.34 15.01 9.88
C GLY A 411 -15.09 13.50 9.98
N PRO A 412 -16.08 12.68 9.59
CA PRO A 412 -16.11 11.26 9.95
C PRO A 412 -15.10 10.38 9.19
N GLY A 413 -14.50 10.87 8.10
CA GLY A 413 -13.45 10.14 7.37
C GLY A 413 -12.03 10.44 7.83
N THR A 414 -11.83 11.42 8.71
CA THR A 414 -10.49 11.84 9.14
C THR A 414 -9.73 10.70 9.82
N GLY A 415 -8.55 10.38 9.29
CA GLY A 415 -7.68 9.33 9.81
C GLY A 415 -8.12 7.90 9.51
N THR A 416 -9.23 7.68 8.80
CA THR A 416 -9.82 6.35 8.58
C THR A 416 -10.14 6.05 7.13
N MET A 417 -10.72 7.00 6.39
CA MET A 417 -11.01 6.84 4.97
C MET A 417 -9.70 6.76 4.19
N ARG A 418 -9.60 5.79 3.28
CA ARG A 418 -8.45 5.65 2.39
C ARG A 418 -8.89 5.76 0.95
N ALA A 419 -8.26 6.61 0.16
CA ALA A 419 -8.66 6.82 -1.22
C ALA A 419 -7.51 7.29 -2.11
N LYS A 420 -7.58 6.90 -3.38
CA LYS A 420 -6.78 7.48 -4.45
C LYS A 420 -7.48 8.73 -4.98
N THR A 421 -6.72 9.81 -5.11
CA THR A 421 -7.14 11.03 -5.79
C THR A 421 -6.70 11.03 -7.25
N GLY A 422 -7.46 11.69 -8.12
CA GLY A 422 -7.01 12.09 -9.45
C GLY A 422 -7.39 13.53 -9.76
N THR A 423 -6.56 14.24 -10.52
CA THR A 423 -6.79 15.64 -10.92
C THR A 423 -6.15 15.91 -12.27
N LEU A 424 -6.94 16.41 -13.22
CA LEU A 424 -6.49 17.05 -14.46
C LEU A 424 -7.33 18.31 -14.66
N ASN A 425 -7.04 19.12 -15.68
CA ASN A 425 -7.95 20.20 -16.05
C ASN A 425 -9.34 19.64 -16.44
N GLY A 426 -10.37 20.07 -15.73
CA GLY A 426 -11.75 19.59 -15.90
C GLY A 426 -11.99 18.15 -15.46
N VAL A 427 -11.10 17.56 -14.67
CA VAL A 427 -11.23 16.19 -14.12
C VAL A 427 -10.87 16.17 -12.64
N LYS A 428 -11.73 15.58 -11.82
CA LYS A 428 -11.46 15.33 -10.42
C LYS A 428 -12.04 13.99 -10.00
N SER A 429 -11.23 13.15 -9.36
CA SER A 429 -11.67 11.81 -8.95
C SER A 429 -11.21 11.46 -7.55
N LEU A 430 -11.99 10.62 -6.88
CA LEU A 430 -11.74 10.06 -5.56
C LEU A 430 -12.35 8.66 -5.50
N SER A 431 -11.52 7.63 -5.41
CA SER A 431 -11.98 6.24 -5.30
C SER A 431 -11.22 5.52 -4.20
N GLY A 432 -11.92 4.69 -3.43
CA GLY A 432 -11.30 4.01 -2.29
C GLY A 432 -12.29 3.32 -1.39
N MET A 433 -11.95 3.28 -0.10
CA MET A 433 -12.72 2.61 0.93
C MET A 433 -13.03 3.53 2.12
N PHE A 434 -14.19 3.31 2.72
CA PHE A 434 -14.59 3.90 3.98
C PHE A 434 -14.85 2.77 4.99
N PRO A 435 -14.14 2.72 6.13
CA PRO A 435 -14.31 1.64 7.09
C PRO A 435 -15.61 1.82 7.88
N LEU A 436 -16.33 0.72 8.12
CA LEU A 436 -17.51 0.72 8.98
C LEU A 436 -17.19 0.16 10.38
N ASP A 437 -17.95 0.63 11.37
CA ASP A 437 -17.74 0.33 12.80
C ASP A 437 -17.97 -1.14 13.16
N ASP A 438 -18.74 -1.85 12.34
CA ASP A 438 -19.08 -3.27 12.49
C ASP A 438 -18.09 -4.22 11.81
N GLY A 439 -16.94 -3.71 11.37
CA GLY A 439 -15.90 -4.51 10.71
C GLY A 439 -16.05 -4.59 9.18
N ARG A 440 -17.13 -4.06 8.62
CA ARG A 440 -17.32 -3.97 7.16
C ARG A 440 -16.60 -2.79 6.53
N ALA A 441 -16.69 -2.66 5.21
CA ALA A 441 -16.20 -1.50 4.47
C ALA A 441 -17.15 -1.16 3.32
N THR A 442 -17.28 0.14 3.06
CA THR A 442 -17.89 0.65 1.85
C THR A 442 -16.81 0.99 0.85
N PHE A 443 -16.90 0.45 -0.37
CA PHE A 443 -16.05 0.83 -1.49
C PHE A 443 -16.77 1.83 -2.37
N PHE A 444 -16.04 2.78 -2.92
CA PHE A 444 -16.63 3.82 -3.75
C PHE A 444 -15.71 4.26 -4.87
N SER A 445 -16.31 4.76 -5.94
CA SER A 445 -15.64 5.48 -7.00
C SER A 445 -16.44 6.71 -7.38
N LEU A 446 -15.83 7.88 -7.28
CA LEU A 446 -16.34 9.16 -7.77
C LEU A 446 -15.39 9.68 -8.84
N ILE A 447 -15.88 9.83 -10.07
CA ILE A 447 -15.13 10.46 -11.17
C ILE A 447 -15.98 11.60 -11.72
N MET A 448 -15.44 12.82 -11.64
CA MET A 448 -16.11 14.03 -12.11
C MET A 448 -15.38 14.60 -13.31
N ASN A 449 -16.05 14.63 -14.46
CA ASN A 449 -15.59 15.33 -15.65
C ASN A 449 -16.49 16.53 -15.93
N GLY A 450 -15.89 17.63 -16.35
CA GLY A 450 -16.61 18.83 -16.73
C GLY A 450 -15.82 20.09 -16.42
N SER A 451 -16.25 21.20 -17.01
CA SER A 451 -15.64 22.51 -16.74
C SER A 451 -15.73 22.83 -15.24
N GLY A 452 -14.61 23.27 -14.65
CA GLY A 452 -14.53 23.62 -13.23
C GLY A 452 -14.54 22.44 -12.26
N ALA A 453 -14.62 21.17 -12.73
CA ALA A 453 -14.66 20.00 -11.85
C ALA A 453 -13.43 19.89 -10.92
N SER A 454 -12.27 20.37 -11.38
CA SER A 454 -11.02 20.39 -10.61
C SER A 454 -10.85 21.63 -9.71
N THR A 455 -11.79 22.58 -9.72
CA THR A 455 -11.73 23.79 -8.90
C THR A 455 -12.00 23.47 -7.44
N LEU A 456 -11.12 23.91 -6.54
CA LEU A 456 -11.18 23.60 -5.09
C LEU A 456 -12.55 23.87 -4.46
N ASN A 457 -13.12 25.05 -4.69
CA ASN A 457 -14.41 25.44 -4.12
C ASN A 457 -15.59 24.64 -4.68
N PHE A 458 -15.41 24.00 -5.85
CA PHE A 458 -16.42 23.16 -6.47
C PHE A 458 -16.36 21.73 -5.92
N TYR A 459 -15.20 21.06 -5.98
CA TYR A 459 -15.13 19.64 -5.62
C TYR A 459 -15.08 19.40 -4.10
N ARG A 460 -14.53 20.35 -3.32
CA ARG A 460 -14.32 20.13 -1.88
C ARG A 460 -15.64 19.89 -1.12
N PRO A 461 -16.72 20.67 -1.33
CA PRO A 461 -18.01 20.37 -0.72
C PRO A 461 -18.57 19.00 -1.11
N ILE A 462 -18.44 18.61 -2.39
CA ILE A 462 -18.89 17.30 -2.90
C ILE A 462 -18.15 16.17 -2.17
N TRP A 463 -16.82 16.27 -2.07
CA TRP A 463 -15.99 15.31 -1.34
C TRP A 463 -16.34 15.22 0.15
N ASN A 464 -16.52 16.35 0.83
CA ASN A 464 -16.90 16.36 2.24
C ASN A 464 -18.28 15.74 2.48
N ASN A 465 -19.24 16.02 1.59
CA ASN A 465 -20.58 15.43 1.63
C ASN A 465 -20.55 13.93 1.30
N LEU A 466 -19.68 13.49 0.40
CA LEU A 466 -19.44 12.07 0.14
C LEU A 466 -18.95 11.38 1.41
N ALA A 467 -17.89 11.89 2.06
CA ALA A 467 -17.38 11.30 3.30
C ALA A 467 -18.44 11.27 4.42
N ALA A 468 -19.22 12.34 4.57
CA ALA A 468 -20.33 12.40 5.54
C ALA A 468 -21.45 11.41 5.20
N GLY A 469 -21.77 11.25 3.91
CA GLY A 469 -22.76 10.29 3.43
C GLY A 469 -22.34 8.85 3.68
N LEU A 470 -21.09 8.49 3.34
CA LEU A 470 -20.52 7.16 3.60
C LEU A 470 -20.54 6.82 5.09
N ALA A 471 -20.18 7.78 5.96
CA ALA A 471 -20.20 7.61 7.40
C ALA A 471 -21.58 7.33 8.00
N SER A 472 -22.67 7.70 7.31
CA SER A 472 -24.03 7.40 7.79
C SER A 472 -24.36 5.89 7.80
N GLY A 473 -23.54 5.08 7.14
CA GLY A 473 -23.54 3.62 7.24
C GLY A 473 -23.22 3.12 8.66
N ASN A 474 -22.46 3.88 9.45
CA ASN A 474 -22.11 3.56 10.85
C ASN A 474 -23.23 3.83 11.85
N ALA A 475 -24.28 4.55 11.46
CA ALA A 475 -25.35 4.88 12.40
C ALA A 475 -26.08 3.60 12.85
N ARG A 476 -26.07 3.34 14.17
CA ARG A 476 -26.80 2.20 14.74
C ARG A 476 -28.31 2.40 14.53
N LEU A 477 -28.99 1.33 14.14
CA LEU A 477 -30.45 1.26 14.14
C LEU A 477 -30.99 1.57 15.55
N LYS A 478 -31.77 2.64 15.68
CA LYS A 478 -32.55 2.87 16.89
C LYS A 478 -33.86 2.10 16.76
N VAL A 479 -34.21 1.32 17.77
CA VAL A 479 -35.45 0.53 17.78
C VAL A 479 -36.70 1.41 17.73
N THR A 480 -36.60 2.64 18.21
CA THR A 480 -37.64 3.66 18.06
C THR A 480 -38.01 3.93 16.60
N ASP A 481 -37.08 3.75 15.67
CA ASP A 481 -37.29 4.00 14.24
C ASP A 481 -37.92 2.79 13.53
N LEU A 482 -38.01 1.64 14.21
CA LEU A 482 -38.62 0.39 13.72
C LEU A 482 -40.01 0.14 14.32
N LEU A 483 -40.40 0.89 15.34
CA LEU A 483 -41.75 0.79 15.88
C LEU A 483 -42.70 1.52 14.92
N PRO A 484 -43.86 0.92 14.57
CA PRO A 484 -44.88 1.67 13.84
C PRO A 484 -45.17 2.95 14.60
N LEU A 485 -45.23 4.08 13.88
CA LEU A 485 -45.69 5.35 14.42
C LEU A 485 -46.94 5.02 15.25
N ALA A 486 -46.88 5.28 16.55
CA ALA A 486 -48.05 5.13 17.40
C ALA A 486 -49.16 5.93 16.70
N ASN A 487 -50.25 5.26 16.35
CA ASN A 487 -51.45 5.93 15.86
C ASN A 487 -51.78 7.00 16.90
N ASN A 488 -51.53 8.26 16.55
CA ASN A 488 -52.12 9.38 17.24
C ASN A 488 -53.57 9.47 16.74
N GLU A 489 -54.36 8.51 17.18
CA GLU A 489 -55.83 8.51 17.20
C GLU A 489 -56.18 7.80 18.51
N GLU A 490 -57.02 8.26 19.43
CA GLU A 490 -57.88 9.44 19.62
C GLU A 490 -58.51 9.20 21.04
N PRO A 491 -59.40 10.03 21.61
CA PRO A 491 -60.10 11.20 21.08
C PRO A 491 -59.84 12.53 21.81
#